data_AF-K9F6L5-F1
#
_entry.id   AF-K9F6L5-F1
#
_cell.length_a   1.000
_cell.length_b   1.000
_cell.length_c   1.000
_cell.angle_alpha   90.00
_cell.angle_beta   90.00
_cell.angle_gamma   90.00
#
_symmetry.space_group_name_H-M   'P 1'
#
loop_
_entity.id
_entity.type
_entity.pdbx_description
1 polymer ?
#
loop_
_entity_poly.entity_id
_entity_poly.type
_entity_poly.pdbx_seq_one_letter_code
_entity_poly.pdbx_strand_id
1 'polypeptide(L)'
;MSLLIVSRSSINCLNETIKANIKHTSGVSKAIGADLFKSNIVVAERVCQSAHAEHPYAEDHWSSIRIGKDQLLFDTIDPCQRCQMLCVDQVTGAQRNEILAALPKIRKVNGRIQFGRYATMSTEDGENVERNVPGSGTIMVGDVVLPSNQKN
;
A
#
# COMPACT_ATOMS: atom_id res chain seq x y z
N MET A 1 -14.61 8.73 -3.51
CA MET A 1 -14.26 7.66 -2.55
C MET A 1 -12.74 7.51 -2.56
N SER A 2 -12.08 7.48 -1.40
CA SER A 2 -10.64 7.24 -1.33
C SER A 2 -10.35 5.74 -1.16
N LEU A 3 -9.31 5.28 -1.85
CA LEU A 3 -8.78 3.92 -1.78
C LEU A 3 -7.40 3.97 -1.11
N LEU A 4 -7.02 2.92 -0.40
CA LEU A 4 -5.69 2.77 0.16
C LEU A 4 -4.85 1.85 -0.73
N ILE A 5 -3.73 2.37 -1.22
CA ILE A 5 -2.74 1.65 -2.02
C ILE A 5 -1.52 1.36 -1.15
N VAL A 6 -1.01 0.14 -1.25
CA VAL A 6 0.20 -0.30 -0.54
C VAL A 6 1.07 -1.09 -1.49
N SER A 7 2.40 -0.91 -1.44
CA SER A 7 3.32 -1.79 -2.15
C SER A 7 3.56 -3.09 -1.41
N ARG A 8 3.63 -4.21 -2.14
CA ARG A 8 4.03 -5.52 -1.59
C ARG A 8 5.45 -5.47 -1.02
N SER A 9 6.36 -4.73 -1.65
CA SER A 9 7.73 -4.55 -1.15
C SER A 9 7.77 -3.87 0.22
N SER A 10 6.89 -2.90 0.47
CA SER A 10 6.72 -2.27 1.80
C SER A 10 6.25 -3.28 2.85
N ILE A 11 5.29 -4.17 2.50
CA ILE A 11 4.79 -5.21 3.41
C ILE A 11 5.88 -6.24 3.70
N ASN A 12 6.68 -6.62 2.71
CA ASN A 12 7.79 -7.54 2.89
C ASN A 12 8.86 -6.94 3.82
N CYS A 13 9.28 -5.70 3.58
CA CYS A 13 10.22 -4.98 4.43
C CYS A 13 9.73 -4.90 5.88
N LEU A 14 8.44 -4.62 6.07
CA LEU A 14 7.81 -4.65 7.38
C LEU A 14 7.92 -6.02 8.05
N ASN A 15 7.53 -7.09 7.34
CA ASN A 15 7.59 -8.45 7.86
C ASN A 15 9.00 -8.86 8.27
N GLU A 16 10.01 -8.52 7.47
CA GLU A 16 11.40 -8.80 7.81
C GLU A 16 11.86 -7.99 9.04
N THR A 17 11.42 -6.73 9.16
CA THR A 17 11.71 -5.91 10.35
C THR A 17 11.08 -6.50 11.61
N ILE A 18 9.85 -7.01 11.52
CA ILE A 18 9.16 -7.68 12.63
C ILE A 18 9.90 -8.96 13.01
N LYS A 19 10.22 -9.84 12.05
CA LYS A 19 10.97 -11.08 12.29
C LYS A 19 12.32 -10.81 12.95
N ALA A 20 13.04 -9.79 12.48
CA ALA A 20 14.34 -9.40 13.05
C ALA A 20 14.22 -8.96 14.52
N ASN A 21 13.14 -8.26 14.89
CA ASN A 21 12.91 -7.81 16.26
C ASN A 21 12.39 -8.93 17.20
N ILE A 22 11.70 -9.93 16.67
CA ILE A 22 11.10 -11.02 17.46
C ILE A 22 12.11 -12.09 17.89
N LYS A 23 13.34 -12.12 17.35
CA LYS A 23 14.40 -13.04 17.79
C LYS A 23 14.70 -13.02 19.31
N HIS A 24 14.19 -12.03 20.05
CA HIS A 24 14.28 -11.94 21.53
C HIS A 24 13.06 -12.45 22.32
N THR A 25 11.95 -12.84 21.67
CA THR A 25 10.75 -13.37 22.34
C THR A 25 10.28 -14.64 21.63
N SER A 26 10.17 -15.72 22.39
CA SER A 26 9.91 -17.11 21.96
C SER A 26 8.48 -17.34 21.46
N GLY A 27 8.06 -16.61 20.43
CA GLY A 27 6.75 -16.74 19.79
C GLY A 27 6.84 -16.82 18.27
N VAL A 28 6.11 -17.75 17.68
CA VAL A 28 5.95 -17.85 16.22
C VAL A 28 5.17 -16.64 15.74
N SER A 29 5.83 -15.70 15.07
CA SER A 29 5.14 -14.58 14.43
C SER A 29 4.56 -15.00 13.09
N LYS A 30 3.22 -15.01 13.02
CA LYS A 30 2.52 -15.13 11.75
C LYS A 30 2.87 -13.91 10.90
N ALA A 31 3.30 -14.13 9.66
CA ALA A 31 3.55 -13.03 8.72
C ALA A 31 2.32 -12.15 8.58
N ILE A 32 2.52 -10.83 8.58
CA ILE A 32 1.45 -9.87 8.33
C ILE A 32 1.09 -9.93 6.85
N GLY A 33 -0.17 -10.27 6.57
CA GLY A 33 -0.75 -10.12 5.24
C GLY A 33 -1.20 -8.67 4.99
N ALA A 34 -1.42 -8.37 3.71
CA ALA A 34 -1.93 -7.07 3.28
C ALA A 34 -3.33 -6.74 3.85
N ASP A 35 -4.09 -7.78 4.21
CA ASP A 35 -5.42 -7.72 4.79
C ASP A 35 -5.47 -6.95 6.12
N LEU A 36 -4.37 -6.92 6.88
CA LEU A 36 -4.30 -6.14 8.11
C LEU A 36 -4.30 -4.63 7.83
N PHE A 37 -3.70 -4.19 6.71
CA PHE A 37 -3.68 -2.78 6.31
C PHE A 37 -5.01 -2.25 5.84
N LYS A 38 -6.01 -3.14 5.63
CA LYS A 38 -7.29 -2.79 5.00
C LYS A 38 -7.07 -2.01 3.70
N SER A 39 -5.98 -2.34 2.99
CA SER A 39 -5.71 -1.75 1.69
C SER A 39 -6.71 -2.26 0.67
N ASN A 40 -7.08 -1.40 -0.26
CA ASN A 40 -7.93 -1.77 -1.37
C ASN A 40 -7.11 -2.37 -2.50
N ILE A 41 -5.90 -1.84 -2.71
CA ILE A 41 -5.02 -2.21 -3.82
C ILE A 41 -3.63 -2.51 -3.26
N VAL A 42 -3.08 -3.66 -3.63
CA VAL A 42 -1.71 -4.05 -3.32
C VAL A 42 -0.94 -4.14 -4.63
N VAL A 43 0.04 -3.27 -4.80
CA VAL A 43 0.87 -3.22 -6.01
C VAL A 43 2.10 -4.10 -5.80
N ALA A 44 2.35 -5.03 -6.71
CA ALA A 44 3.54 -5.87 -6.69
C ALA A 44 4.49 -5.42 -7.80
N GLU A 45 5.72 -5.07 -7.43
CA GLU A 45 6.77 -4.77 -8.39
C GLU A 45 7.16 -6.05 -9.15
N ARG A 46 7.36 -5.91 -10.47
CA ARG A 46 7.95 -6.97 -11.28
C ARG A 46 9.47 -6.89 -11.16
N VAL A 47 10.04 -7.69 -10.28
CA VAL A 47 11.49 -7.80 -10.14
C VAL A 47 12.01 -8.75 -11.22
N CYS A 48 12.54 -8.20 -12.32
CA CYS A 48 12.91 -8.98 -13.51
C CYS A 48 14.29 -9.65 -13.42
N GLN A 49 15.08 -9.39 -12.38
CA GLN A 49 16.42 -9.98 -12.22
C GLN A 49 16.72 -10.26 -10.75
N SER A 50 17.37 -11.38 -10.48
CA SER A 50 17.83 -11.79 -9.13
C SER A 50 18.77 -10.79 -8.44
N ALA A 51 19.25 -9.77 -9.17
CA ALA A 51 20.11 -8.70 -8.66
C ALA A 51 19.36 -7.42 -8.26
N HIS A 52 18.08 -7.26 -8.64
CA HIS A 52 17.29 -6.11 -8.23
C HIS A 52 16.62 -6.40 -6.89
N ALA A 53 16.95 -5.59 -5.88
CA ALA A 53 16.22 -5.56 -4.63
C ALA A 53 14.80 -5.02 -4.87
N GLU A 54 13.84 -5.50 -4.08
CA GLU A 54 12.55 -4.82 -3.96
C GLU A 54 12.77 -3.35 -3.55
N HIS A 55 11.85 -2.45 -3.92
CA HIS A 55 11.90 -1.05 -3.49
C HIS A 55 10.81 -0.77 -2.45
N PRO A 56 11.04 -1.10 -1.16
CA PRO A 56 10.13 -0.70 -0.10
C PRO A 56 9.81 0.77 -0.21
N TYR A 57 8.54 1.11 -0.01
CA TYR A 57 8.05 2.49 0.00
C TYR A 57 8.05 3.19 -1.36
N ALA A 58 8.11 2.44 -2.46
CA ALA A 58 7.97 2.98 -3.81
C ALA A 58 6.68 3.83 -3.95
N GLU A 59 5.61 3.46 -3.25
CA GLU A 59 4.32 4.14 -3.30
C GLU A 59 4.35 5.62 -2.90
N ASP A 60 5.37 6.06 -2.18
CA ASP A 60 5.48 7.45 -1.75
C ASP A 60 5.86 8.43 -2.84
N HIS A 61 6.49 7.91 -3.89
CA HIS A 61 6.99 8.72 -4.99
C HIS A 61 5.99 8.79 -6.13
N TRP A 62 4.93 7.97 -6.09
CA TRP A 62 3.87 8.00 -7.08
C TRP A 62 3.08 9.29 -6.90
N SER A 63 2.83 10.00 -8.00
CA SER A 63 1.86 11.09 -8.10
C SER A 63 0.49 10.57 -8.53
N SER A 64 0.49 9.53 -9.37
CA SER A 64 -0.70 8.83 -9.82
C SER A 64 -0.34 7.42 -10.30
N ILE A 65 -1.33 6.55 -10.39
CA ILE A 65 -1.19 5.22 -11.00
C ILE A 65 -2.30 4.98 -12.02
N ARG A 66 -1.96 4.38 -13.16
CA ARG A 66 -2.94 3.82 -14.11
C ARG A 66 -3.02 2.31 -13.94
N ILE A 67 -4.24 1.77 -13.87
CA ILE A 67 -4.47 0.34 -13.61
C ILE A 67 -5.34 -0.27 -14.69
N GLY A 68 -4.95 -1.46 -15.15
CA GLY A 68 -5.81 -2.35 -15.94
C GLY A 68 -5.99 -1.93 -17.40
N LYS A 69 -6.85 -2.66 -18.11
CA LYS A 69 -7.08 -2.44 -19.55
C LYS A 69 -7.74 -1.11 -19.84
N ASP A 70 -8.66 -0.70 -18.97
CA ASP A 70 -9.39 0.57 -19.06
C ASP A 70 -8.52 1.77 -18.65
N GLN A 71 -7.27 1.54 -18.24
CA GLN A 71 -6.30 2.58 -17.88
C GLN A 71 -6.83 3.59 -16.86
N LEU A 72 -7.62 3.10 -15.88
CA LEU A 72 -8.21 3.94 -14.85
C LEU A 72 -7.13 4.65 -14.05
N LEU A 73 -7.24 5.97 -14.00
CA LEU A 73 -6.29 6.85 -13.34
C LEU A 73 -6.70 7.05 -11.88
N PHE A 74 -5.73 6.87 -10.98
CA PHE A 74 -5.87 7.16 -9.56
C PHE A 74 -4.77 8.13 -9.14
N ASP A 75 -5.16 9.32 -8.69
CA ASP A 75 -4.23 10.29 -8.13
C ASP A 75 -3.93 9.93 -6.68
N THR A 76 -2.65 9.88 -6.33
CA THR A 76 -2.21 9.65 -4.96
C THR A 76 -2.30 10.95 -4.15
N ILE A 77 -2.79 10.86 -2.92
CA ILE A 77 -3.04 11.99 -2.04
C ILE A 77 -2.06 11.92 -0.86
N ASP A 78 -2.56 11.52 0.31
CA ASP A 78 -1.84 11.60 1.56
C ASP A 78 -1.31 10.25 2.04
N PRO A 79 -0.21 10.23 2.81
CA PRO A 79 0.24 9.04 3.51
C PRO A 79 -0.79 8.57 4.53
N CYS A 80 -1.04 7.25 4.56
CA CYS A 80 -1.94 6.67 5.54
C CYS A 80 -1.25 6.57 6.91
N GLN A 81 -1.89 7.17 7.92
CA GLN A 81 -1.39 7.24 9.30
C GLN A 81 -2.10 6.26 10.24
N ARG A 82 -3.02 5.41 9.74
CA ARG A 82 -3.86 4.51 10.56
C ARG A 82 -3.14 3.23 11.02
N CYS A 83 -1.86 3.34 11.34
CA CYS A 83 -1.01 2.18 11.61
C CYS A 83 -1.29 1.54 12.98
N GLN A 84 -1.90 2.26 13.93
CA GLN A 84 -2.22 1.70 15.25
C GLN A 84 -3.29 0.60 15.17
N MET A 85 -4.17 0.62 14.16
CA MET A 85 -5.18 -0.41 13.96
C MET A 85 -4.56 -1.78 13.61
N LEU A 86 -3.33 -1.79 13.08
CA LEU A 86 -2.57 -3.02 12.81
C LEU A 86 -2.16 -3.75 14.08
N CYS A 87 -2.04 -3.02 15.19
CA CYS A 87 -1.68 -3.55 16.49
C CYS A 87 -2.85 -4.26 17.17
N VAL A 88 -4.00 -4.44 16.51
CA VAL A 88 -5.16 -5.11 17.08
C VAL A 88 -5.51 -6.30 16.20
N ASP A 89 -5.54 -7.49 16.81
CA ASP A 89 -6.08 -8.67 16.19
C ASP A 89 -7.59 -8.49 15.96
N GLN A 90 -8.02 -8.48 14.70
CA GLN A 90 -9.40 -8.17 14.33
C GLN A 90 -10.39 -9.30 14.68
N VAL A 91 -9.89 -10.51 14.96
CA VAL A 91 -10.73 -11.65 15.36
C VAL A 91 -10.90 -11.67 16.87
N THR A 92 -9.83 -11.43 17.62
CA THR A 92 -9.82 -11.57 19.09
C THR A 92 -9.94 -10.24 19.85
N GLY A 93 -9.70 -9.11 19.19
CA GLY A 93 -9.57 -7.80 19.83
C GLY A 93 -8.28 -7.60 20.63
N ALA A 94 -7.39 -8.60 20.66
CA ALA A 94 -6.16 -8.55 21.45
C ALA A 94 -5.11 -7.64 20.80
N GLN A 95 -4.33 -6.96 21.64
CA GLN A 95 -3.22 -6.13 21.17
C GLN A 95 -2.03 -6.99 20.74
N ARG A 96 -1.53 -6.74 19.53
CA ARG A 96 -0.34 -7.33 18.93
C ARG A 96 0.88 -6.52 19.28
N ASN A 97 1.46 -6.81 20.44
CA ASN A 97 2.61 -6.09 21.00
C ASN A 97 3.84 -6.15 20.10
N GLU A 98 4.01 -7.23 19.33
CA GLU A 98 5.08 -7.40 18.37
C GLU A 98 5.01 -6.38 17.22
N ILE A 99 3.80 -6.09 16.73
CA ILE A 99 3.56 -5.08 15.69
C ILE A 99 3.73 -3.68 16.29
N LEU A 100 3.19 -3.46 17.49
CA LEU A 100 3.31 -2.19 18.20
C LEU A 100 4.76 -1.80 18.49
N ALA A 101 5.60 -2.76 18.88
CA ALA A 101 7.02 -2.53 19.18
C ALA A 101 7.85 -2.32 17.91
N ALA A 102 7.48 -2.96 16.80
CA ALA A 102 8.16 -2.80 15.53
C ALA A 102 7.80 -1.47 14.85
N LEU A 103 6.51 -1.11 14.81
CA LEU A 103 5.95 0.01 14.02
C LEU A 103 6.71 1.34 14.14
N PRO A 104 7.09 1.83 15.33
CA PRO A 104 7.88 3.05 15.48
C PRO A 104 9.26 3.00 14.82
N LYS A 105 9.83 1.80 14.65
CA LYS A 105 11.17 1.56 14.08
C LYS A 105 11.15 1.42 12.56
N ILE A 106 10.03 1.02 11.99
CA ILE A 106 9.90 0.77 10.54
C ILE A 106 9.92 2.08 9.78
N ARG A 107 9.07 3.04 10.20
CA ARG A 107 9.01 4.33 9.55
C ARG A 107 8.21 5.36 10.34
N LYS A 108 8.88 6.35 10.89
CA LYS A 108 8.26 7.46 11.63
C LYS A 108 8.62 8.77 10.94
N VAL A 109 7.63 9.42 10.34
CA VAL A 109 7.76 10.72 9.68
C VAL A 109 6.98 11.75 10.50
N ASN A 110 7.64 12.83 10.92
CA ASN A 110 7.02 13.89 11.73
C ASN A 110 6.25 13.37 12.96
N GLY A 111 6.83 12.38 13.65
CA GLY A 111 6.22 11.81 14.85
C GLY A 111 5.15 10.74 14.60
N ARG A 112 4.72 10.52 13.35
CA ARG A 112 3.64 9.61 12.98
C ARG A 112 4.16 8.46 12.13
N ILE A 113 3.60 7.28 12.34
CA ILE A 113 3.91 6.11 11.51
C ILE A 113 3.05 6.19 10.25
N GLN A 114 3.69 6.08 9.10
CA GLN A 114 3.05 6.20 7.80
C GLN A 114 3.28 4.94 7.00
N PHE A 115 2.21 4.41 6.40
CA PHE A 115 2.29 3.20 5.59
C PHE A 115 1.21 3.16 4.51
N GLY A 116 1.61 3.14 3.24
CA GLY A 116 0.71 3.26 2.10
C GLY A 116 0.25 4.68 1.80
N ARG A 117 -0.40 4.85 0.66
CA ARG A 117 -0.95 6.12 0.16
C ARG A 117 -2.44 6.02 -0.10
N TYR A 118 -3.18 7.03 0.31
CA TYR A 118 -4.55 7.21 -0.18
C TYR A 118 -4.52 7.64 -1.63
N ALA A 119 -5.52 7.21 -2.39
CA ALA A 119 -5.73 7.67 -3.76
C ALA A 119 -7.21 7.84 -4.08
N THR A 120 -7.49 8.67 -5.06
CA THR A 120 -8.83 8.88 -5.60
C THR A 120 -8.81 8.66 -7.09
N MET A 121 -9.86 8.05 -7.61
CA MET A 121 -10.04 7.94 -9.05
C MET A 121 -10.18 9.35 -9.64
N SER A 122 -9.38 9.66 -10.64
CA SER A 122 -9.46 10.92 -11.37
C SER A 122 -10.68 10.87 -12.27
N THR A 123 -11.58 11.84 -12.12
CA THR A 123 -12.60 12.10 -13.13
C THR A 123 -11.99 13.07 -14.13
N GLU A 124 -11.59 12.58 -15.31
CA GLU A 124 -11.26 13.50 -16.39
C GLU A 124 -12.55 14.23 -16.80
N ASP A 125 -12.80 15.41 -16.22
CA ASP A 125 -13.83 16.35 -16.71
C ASP A 125 -13.32 16.99 -18.02
N GLY A 126 -13.31 16.19 -19.08
CA GLY A 126 -13.04 16.64 -20.45
C GLY A 126 -14.36 16.81 -21.20
N GLU A 127 -14.73 18.06 -21.49
CA GLU A 127 -15.81 18.39 -22.42
C GLU A 127 -15.60 17.68 -23.78
N ASN A 128 -16.67 17.10 -24.32
CA ASN A 128 -16.84 16.55 -25.68
C ASN A 128 -16.32 15.13 -25.97
N VAL A 129 -16.96 14.10 -25.41
CA VAL A 129 -17.29 12.87 -26.16
C VAL A 129 -18.70 12.44 -25.77
N GLU A 130 -19.51 12.07 -26.76
CA GLU A 130 -20.88 11.60 -26.60
C GLU A 130 -21.00 10.58 -25.45
N ARG A 131 -21.92 10.86 -24.52
CA ARG A 131 -22.16 10.06 -23.31
C ARG A 131 -22.58 8.63 -23.69
N ASN A 132 -21.63 7.72 -23.77
CA ASN A 132 -21.88 6.30 -23.51
C ASN A 132 -21.44 5.97 -22.09
N VAL A 133 -22.30 6.32 -21.12
CA VAL A 133 -22.24 5.94 -19.69
C VAL A 133 -21.00 6.50 -18.95
N PRO A 134 -21.09 6.98 -17.68
CA PRO A 134 -19.88 7.15 -16.88
C PRO A 134 -19.21 5.78 -16.80
N GLY A 135 -18.13 5.59 -17.56
CA GLY A 135 -17.56 4.28 -17.82
C GLY A 135 -17.30 3.55 -16.52
N SER A 136 -18.10 2.52 -16.26
CA SER A 136 -17.85 1.55 -15.19
C SER A 136 -16.59 0.78 -15.57
N GLY A 137 -15.43 1.36 -15.31
CA GLY A 137 -14.16 0.66 -15.46
C GLY A 137 -14.02 -0.38 -14.37
N THR A 138 -13.41 -1.50 -14.72
CA THR A 138 -13.11 -2.56 -13.75
C THR A 138 -11.61 -2.75 -13.63
N ILE A 139 -11.14 -2.92 -12.40
CA ILE A 139 -9.77 -3.36 -12.12
C ILE A 139 -9.83 -4.80 -11.62
N MET A 140 -8.90 -5.62 -12.09
CA MET A 140 -8.82 -7.04 -11.77
C MET A 140 -7.47 -7.37 -11.15
N VAL A 141 -7.44 -8.41 -10.31
CA VAL A 141 -6.17 -8.94 -9.81
C VAL A 141 -5.34 -9.43 -10.99
N GLY A 142 -4.07 -8.99 -11.04
CA GLY A 142 -3.14 -9.30 -12.14
C GLY A 142 -3.07 -8.20 -13.19
N ASP A 143 -3.90 -7.17 -13.10
CA ASP A 143 -3.78 -6.00 -13.96
C ASP A 143 -2.44 -5.30 -13.79
N VAL A 144 -1.91 -4.80 -14.91
CA VAL A 144 -0.68 -4.02 -14.92
C VAL A 144 -0.95 -2.65 -14.29
N VAL A 145 -0.04 -2.25 -13.41
CA VAL A 145 -0.03 -0.94 -12.77
C VAL A 145 1.11 -0.13 -13.36
N LEU A 146 0.80 1.07 -13.87
CA LEU A 146 1.75 2.01 -14.42
C LEU A 146 1.82 3.24 -13.52
N PRO A 147 2.83 3.35 -12.63
CA PRO A 147 2.99 4.51 -11.77
C PRO A 147 3.61 5.69 -12.53
N SER A 148 3.11 6.88 -12.25
CA SER A 148 3.77 8.15 -12.58
C SER A 148 4.43 8.69 -11.33
N ASN A 149 5.67 9.17 -11.43
CA ASN A 149 6.36 9.75 -10.28
C ASN A 149 6.12 11.25 -10.19
N GLN A 150 6.18 11.80 -8.97
CA GLN A 150 6.24 13.24 -8.77
C GLN A 150 7.47 13.80 -9.49
N LYS A 151 7.28 14.79 -10.38
CA LYS A 151 8.39 15.57 -10.92
C LYS A 151 8.91 16.45 -9.78
N ASN A 152 10.14 16.20 -9.34
CA ASN A 152 10.88 17.12 -8.46
C ASN A 152 11.07 18.47 -9.15
#